data_AF-A0A241XF20-F1
#
_entry.id   AF-A0A241XF20-F1
#
_cell.length_a   1.000
_cell.length_b   1.000
_cell.length_c   1.000
_cell.angle_alpha   90.00
_cell.angle_beta   90.00
_cell.angle_gamma   90.00
#
_symmetry.space_group_name_H-M   'P 1'
#
loop_
_entity.id
_entity.type
_entity.pdbx_description
1 polymer ?
#
loop_
_entity_poly.entity_id
_entity_poly.type
_entity_poly.pdbx_seq_one_letter_code
_entity_poly.pdbx_strand_id
1 'polypeptide(L)'
;MFRTHKQAEVPSDELYGGEAQLWSIVEHSLHGPWFYVSVLEGHSGQTLCTMLMVQEVPVLEALLAQQSETMKIESVQLVTPSYLNNTNSWLMEELSELVQLRGADSHCYQFLVENGRRYVDGDGVMPLRGQWISRRVIFQC
;
A
#
# COMPACT_ATOMS: atom_id res chain seq x y z
N MET A 1 7.67 -6.82 6.60
CA MET A 1 8.16 -6.79 5.22
C MET A 1 7.57 -7.94 4.46
N PHE A 2 7.24 -7.76 3.18
CA PHE A 2 6.87 -8.89 2.32
C PHE A 2 8.09 -9.74 2.08
N ARG A 3 7.96 -11.03 2.36
CA ARG A 3 9.03 -12.00 2.18
C ARG A 3 8.45 -13.24 1.52
N THR A 4 9.14 -13.77 0.53
CA THR A 4 8.84 -15.09 -0.03
C THR A 4 10.05 -16.01 0.23
N HIS A 5 9.78 -17.29 0.42
CA HIS A 5 10.82 -18.31 0.65
C HIS A 5 10.96 -19.18 -0.58
N LYS A 6 12.19 -19.54 -0.98
CA LYS A 6 12.48 -20.38 -2.17
C LYS A 6 11.58 -21.61 -2.33
N GLN A 7 11.16 -22.23 -1.22
CA GLN A 7 10.28 -23.41 -1.25
C GLN A 7 8.86 -23.10 -1.74
N ALA A 8 8.44 -21.85 -1.70
CA ALA A 8 7.16 -21.37 -2.22
C ALA A 8 7.24 -20.97 -3.71
N GLU A 9 8.42 -21.05 -4.34
CA GLU A 9 8.59 -20.77 -5.77
C GLU A 9 7.80 -21.82 -6.57
N VAL A 10 6.96 -21.32 -7.47
CA VAL A 10 6.18 -22.17 -8.39
C VAL A 10 6.97 -22.24 -9.70
N PRO A 11 7.25 -23.45 -10.22
CA PRO A 11 7.87 -23.58 -11.53
C PRO A 11 7.00 -22.87 -12.58
N SER A 12 7.55 -21.86 -13.25
CA SER A 12 6.88 -21.24 -14.39
C SER A 12 7.20 -22.06 -15.64
N ASP A 13 6.16 -22.55 -16.32
CA ASP A 13 6.31 -22.96 -17.72
C ASP A 13 6.52 -21.70 -18.59
N GLU A 14 7.18 -21.86 -19.74
CA GLU A 14 7.45 -20.78 -20.71
C GLU A 14 6.21 -19.95 -21.09
N LEU A 15 5.00 -20.51 -20.87
CA LEU A 15 3.69 -19.89 -21.09
C LEU A 15 3.39 -18.66 -20.20
N TYR A 16 4.06 -18.48 -19.06
CA TYR A 16 3.79 -17.38 -18.13
C TYR A 16 4.71 -16.16 -18.30
N GLY A 17 5.52 -16.14 -19.36
CA GLY A 17 6.44 -15.04 -19.65
C GLY A 17 7.67 -15.10 -18.72
N GLY A 18 8.83 -15.38 -19.30
CA GLY A 18 10.08 -15.61 -18.56
C GLY A 18 10.66 -14.42 -17.78
N GLU A 19 9.92 -13.33 -17.62
CA GLU A 19 10.34 -12.11 -16.92
C GLU A 19 9.90 -12.07 -15.45
N ALA A 20 9.03 -12.99 -15.00
CA ALA A 20 8.54 -13.05 -13.63
C ALA A 20 8.82 -14.41 -12.95
N GLN A 21 9.15 -14.35 -11.65
CA GLN A 21 9.15 -15.53 -10.78
C GLN A 21 7.79 -15.64 -10.08
N LEU A 22 7.24 -16.85 -10.04
CA LEU A 22 5.95 -17.11 -9.41
C LEU A 22 6.15 -17.61 -7.99
N TRP A 23 5.37 -17.08 -7.06
CA TRP A 23 5.41 -17.47 -5.65
C TRP A 23 4.00 -17.84 -5.18
N SER A 24 3.88 -18.95 -4.47
CA SER A 24 2.61 -19.43 -3.91
C SER A 24 2.27 -18.84 -2.54
N ILE A 25 3.26 -18.30 -1.83
CA ILE A 25 3.13 -17.80 -0.46
C ILE A 25 3.94 -16.52 -0.29
N VAL A 26 3.33 -15.53 0.37
CA VAL A 26 3.98 -14.31 0.86
C VAL A 26 3.83 -14.25 2.39
N GLU A 27 4.94 -14.04 3.08
CA GLU A 27 5.02 -13.82 4.53
C GLU A 27 5.07 -12.32 4.83
N HIS A 28 4.36 -11.91 5.90
CA HIS A 28 4.44 -10.58 6.47
C HIS A 28 5.30 -10.58 7.73
N SER A 29 6.58 -10.26 7.60
CA SER A 29 7.52 -10.28 8.74
C SER A 29 7.43 -9.06 9.66
N LEU A 30 6.78 -7.98 9.21
CA LEU A 30 6.55 -6.74 9.96
C LEU A 30 5.05 -6.52 9.93
N HIS A 31 4.42 -6.44 11.10
CA HIS A 31 2.96 -6.38 11.22
C HIS A 31 2.41 -4.96 11.02
N GLY A 32 3.07 -4.12 10.22
CA GLY A 32 2.61 -2.77 9.89
C GLY A 32 1.48 -2.74 8.85
N PRO A 33 0.84 -1.57 8.62
CA PRO A 33 -0.10 -1.41 7.53
C PRO A 33 0.61 -1.56 6.16
N TRP A 34 -0.15 -1.96 5.14
CA TRP A 34 0.31 -2.07 3.76
C TRP A 34 -0.85 -1.79 2.80
N PHE A 35 -0.60 -1.75 1.49
CA PHE A 35 -1.60 -1.38 0.48
C PHE A 35 -1.83 -2.48 -0.53
N TYR A 36 -3.10 -2.70 -0.89
CA TYR A 36 -3.50 -3.51 -2.02
C TYR A 36 -3.96 -2.58 -3.14
N VAL A 37 -3.20 -2.56 -4.25
CA VAL A 37 -3.36 -1.57 -5.33
C VAL A 37 -3.79 -2.27 -6.60
N SER A 38 -4.89 -1.83 -7.20
CA SER A 38 -5.33 -2.30 -8.51
C SER A 38 -4.82 -1.35 -9.59
N VAL A 39 -4.16 -1.90 -10.61
CA VAL A 39 -3.55 -1.17 -11.71
C VAL A 39 -4.15 -1.66 -13.03
N LEU A 40 -4.70 -0.74 -13.80
CA LEU A 40 -5.16 -0.99 -15.16
C LEU A 40 -4.04 -0.61 -16.15
N GLU A 41 -3.60 -1.58 -16.94
CA GLU A 41 -2.64 -1.39 -18.01
C GLU A 41 -3.35 -1.54 -19.37
N GLY A 42 -3.36 -0.46 -20.14
CA GLY A 42 -3.84 -0.44 -21.50
C GLY A 42 -2.77 -0.95 -22.45
N HIS A 43 -2.90 -2.21 -22.86
CA HIS A 43 -2.18 -2.75 -24.01
C HIS A 43 -3.10 -2.75 -25.23
N SER A 44 -2.53 -2.65 -26.44
CA SER A 44 -3.29 -2.50 -27.69
C SER A 44 -4.36 -3.59 -27.85
N GLY A 45 -5.61 -3.25 -27.51
CA GLY A 45 -6.79 -4.10 -27.63
C GLY A 45 -7.19 -4.90 -26.37
N GLN A 46 -6.45 -4.81 -25.25
CA GLN A 46 -6.78 -5.50 -24.00
C GLN A 46 -6.44 -4.62 -22.78
N THR A 47 -7.36 -4.53 -21.82
CA THR A 47 -7.09 -3.96 -20.50
C THR A 47 -6.69 -5.09 -19.56
N LEU A 48 -5.44 -5.08 -19.10
CA LEU A 48 -4.97 -5.97 -18.04
C LEU A 48 -5.18 -5.29 -16.70
N CYS A 49 -5.72 -6.00 -15.72
CA CYS A 49 -5.75 -5.54 -14.32
C CYS A 49 -4.73 -6.34 -13.52
N THR A 50 -3.77 -5.64 -12.91
CA THR A 50 -2.72 -6.21 -12.06
C THR A 50 -2.89 -5.69 -10.64
N MET A 51 -2.68 -6.57 -9.66
CA MET A 51 -2.92 -6.31 -8.25
C MET A 51 -1.59 -6.37 -7.54
N LEU A 52 -1.22 -5.27 -6.90
CA LEU A 52 0.08 -5.10 -6.27
C LEU A 52 -0.08 -5.04 -4.75
N MET A 53 0.75 -5.80 -4.04
CA MET A 53 0.91 -5.68 -2.60
C MET A 53 2.08 -4.72 -2.33
N VAL A 54 1.78 -3.51 -1.86
CA VAL A 54 2.76 -2.44 -1.65
C VAL A 54 2.96 -2.20 -0.16
N GLN A 55 4.18 -2.37 0.32
CA GLN A 55 4.44 -2.33 1.75
C GLN A 55 4.72 -0.91 2.27
N GLU A 56 5.47 -0.14 1.50
CA GLU A 56 6.06 1.11 1.98
C GLU A 56 5.41 2.30 1.29
N VAL A 57 5.13 3.36 2.06
CA VAL A 57 4.54 4.58 1.52
C VAL A 57 5.37 5.20 0.39
N PRO A 58 6.72 5.30 0.47
CA PRO A 58 7.52 5.78 -0.66
C PRO A 58 7.36 4.96 -1.95
N VAL A 59 7.14 3.64 -1.84
CA VAL A 59 6.90 2.77 -3.01
C VAL A 59 5.52 3.05 -3.60
N LEU A 60 4.50 3.24 -2.76
CA LEU A 60 3.18 3.66 -3.22
C LEU A 60 3.24 5.04 -3.91
N GLU A 61 3.95 6.01 -3.33
CA GLU A 61 4.14 7.34 -3.92
C GLU A 61 4.83 7.25 -5.30
N ALA A 62 5.85 6.42 -5.43
CA ALA A 62 6.51 6.17 -6.71
C ALA A 62 5.60 5.48 -7.73
N LEU A 63 4.71 4.57 -7.30
CA LEU A 63 3.72 3.94 -8.17
C LEU A 63 2.66 4.95 -8.63
N LEU A 64 2.17 5.81 -7.73
CA LEU A 64 1.22 6.89 -8.04
C LEU A 64 1.77 7.86 -9.08
N ALA A 65 3.08 8.13 -9.04
CA ALA A 65 3.76 9.00 -10.00
C ALA A 65 3.92 8.38 -11.41
N GLN A 66 3.72 7.06 -11.57
CA GLN A 66 3.85 6.36 -12.86
C GLN A 66 2.57 6.37 -13.70
N GLN A 67 1.46 6.89 -13.17
CA GLN A 67 0.21 6.96 -13.92
C GLN A 67 0.39 7.75 -15.24
N SER A 68 -0.13 7.17 -16.31
CA SER A 68 0.02 7.65 -17.68
C SER A 68 -1.25 7.40 -18.48
N GLU A 69 -1.22 7.55 -19.80
CA GLU A 69 -2.35 7.18 -20.67
C GLU A 69 -2.54 5.65 -20.74
N THR A 70 -1.46 4.88 -20.54
CA THR A 70 -1.45 3.43 -20.68
C THR A 70 -1.40 2.69 -19.34
N MET A 71 -1.22 3.40 -18.22
CA MET A 71 -1.27 2.83 -16.87
C MET A 71 -2.07 3.74 -15.95
N LYS A 72 -3.10 3.19 -15.31
CA LYS A 72 -3.94 3.90 -14.33
C LYS A 72 -4.02 3.10 -13.05
N ILE A 73 -3.95 3.79 -11.91
CA ILE A 73 -4.30 3.17 -10.64
C ILE A 73 -5.80 3.29 -10.49
N GLU A 74 -6.47 2.14 -10.38
CA GLU A 74 -7.92 2.05 -10.28
C GLU A 74 -8.40 2.22 -8.84
N SER A 75 -7.73 1.56 -7.89
CA SER A 75 -8.11 1.59 -6.48
C SER A 75 -6.89 1.38 -5.58
N VAL A 76 -6.95 1.94 -4.38
CA VAL A 76 -5.92 1.76 -3.35
C VAL A 76 -6.63 1.37 -2.06
N GLN A 77 -6.40 0.16 -1.58
CA GLN A 77 -6.95 -0.31 -0.31
C GLN A 77 -5.86 -0.33 0.74
N LEU A 78 -6.16 0.18 1.92
CA LEU A 78 -5.31 0.08 3.10
C LEU A 78 -5.63 -1.22 3.84
N VAL A 79 -4.58 -2.00 4.12
CA VAL A 79 -4.67 -3.20 4.92
C VAL A 79 -4.02 -2.96 6.27
N THR A 80 -4.82 -3.03 7.33
CA THR A 80 -4.41 -2.63 8.69
C THR A 80 -4.40 -3.81 9.64
N PRO A 81 -3.38 -3.92 10.53
CA PRO A 81 -3.34 -4.90 11.60
C PRO A 81 -4.34 -4.55 12.72
N SER A 82 -4.70 -5.56 13.51
CA SER A 82 -5.65 -5.43 14.64
C SER A 82 -5.28 -4.32 15.63
N TYR A 83 -3.99 -4.15 15.95
CA TYR A 83 -3.53 -3.13 16.89
C TYR A 83 -3.74 -1.70 16.37
N LEU A 84 -3.80 -1.50 15.05
CA LEU A 84 -3.95 -0.17 14.43
C LEU A 84 -5.42 0.16 14.22
N ASN A 85 -6.21 -0.82 13.80
CA ASN A 85 -7.62 -0.64 13.50
C ASN A 85 -8.55 -0.84 14.70
N ASN A 86 -8.00 -1.25 15.86
CA ASN A 86 -8.72 -1.53 17.10
C ASN A 86 -9.82 -2.61 16.95
N THR A 87 -9.57 -3.59 16.07
CA THR A 87 -10.44 -4.76 15.90
C THR A 87 -9.68 -6.05 16.22
N ASN A 88 -10.34 -7.21 16.08
CA ASN A 88 -9.75 -8.50 16.39
C ASN A 88 -9.06 -9.17 15.18
N SER A 89 -9.04 -8.51 14.02
CA SER A 89 -8.50 -9.07 12.78
C SER A 89 -7.82 -8.01 11.93
N TRP A 90 -7.17 -8.46 10.86
CA TRP A 90 -6.81 -7.58 9.77
C TRP A 90 -8.07 -7.03 9.10
N LEU A 91 -8.01 -5.79 8.64
CA LEU A 91 -9.04 -5.18 7.81
C LEU A 91 -8.41 -4.65 6.53
N MET A 92 -9.14 -4.77 5.43
CA MET A 92 -8.80 -4.21 4.12
C MET A 92 -9.92 -3.24 3.75
N GLU A 93 -9.58 -1.98 3.54
CA GLU A 93 -10.55 -0.89 3.38
C GLU A 93 -10.09 0.06 2.29
N GLU A 94 -11.02 0.61 1.49
CA GLU A 94 -10.69 1.59 0.45
C GLU A 94 -10.10 2.85 1.08
N LEU A 95 -8.92 3.24 0.59
CA LEU A 95 -8.21 4.44 1.03
C LEU A 95 -8.80 5.64 0.30
N SER A 96 -9.12 6.69 1.05
CA SER A 96 -9.60 7.97 0.50
C SER A 96 -8.53 9.04 0.53
N GLU A 97 -7.66 9.04 1.55
CA GLU A 97 -6.56 9.99 1.65
C GLU A 97 -5.36 9.39 2.39
N LEU A 98 -4.16 9.65 1.87
CA LEU A 98 -2.90 9.43 2.57
C LEU A 98 -2.13 10.73 2.66
N VAL A 99 -1.75 11.10 3.87
CA VAL A 99 -0.90 12.27 4.13
C VAL A 99 0.33 11.89 4.93
N GLN A 100 1.43 12.56 4.62
CA GLN A 100 2.59 12.60 5.49
C GLN A 100 2.49 13.84 6.38
N LEU A 101 2.64 13.61 7.69
CA LEU A 101 2.71 14.66 8.70
C LEU A 101 4.13 14.70 9.24
N ARG A 102 4.72 15.89 9.33
CA ARG A 102 6.08 16.09 9.83
C ARG A 102 6.07 16.97 11.08
N GLY A 103 6.67 16.47 12.16
CA GLY A 103 7.02 17.23 13.36
C GLY A 103 8.48 17.72 13.29
N ALA A 104 9.00 18.25 14.39
CA ALA A 104 10.39 18.71 14.45
C ALA A 104 11.38 17.55 14.23
N ASP A 105 11.16 16.43 14.94
CA ASP A 105 12.08 15.29 14.98
C ASP A 105 11.42 13.96 14.57
N SER A 106 10.19 14.00 14.08
CA SER A 106 9.44 12.81 13.68
C SER A 106 8.59 13.04 12.44
N HIS A 107 8.18 11.95 11.81
CA HIS A 107 7.14 11.96 10.81
C HIS A 107 6.23 10.75 10.99
N CYS A 108 4.98 10.90 10.61
CA CYS A 108 4.02 9.81 10.55
C CYS A 108 3.17 9.92 9.29
N TYR A 109 2.47 8.84 9.00
CA TYR A 109 1.47 8.78 7.96
C TYR A 109 0.10 8.71 8.59
N GLN A 110 -0.82 9.52 8.08
CA GLN A 110 -2.23 9.43 8.43
C GLN A 110 -2.99 8.92 7.21
N PHE A 111 -3.83 7.94 7.44
CA PHE A 111 -4.70 7.31 6.46
C PHE A 111 -6.15 7.66 6.79
N LEU A 112 -6.91 8.09 5.80
CA LEU A 112 -8.37 8.20 5.84
C LEU A 112 -8.94 7.14 4.90
N VAL A 113 -9.84 6.31 5.40
CA VAL A 113 -10.55 5.31 4.59
C VAL A 113 -11.99 5.75 4.33
N GLU A 114 -12.66 5.14 3.34
CA GLU A 114 -13.95 5.57 2.80
C GLU A 114 -15.05 5.73 3.86
N ASN A 115 -15.07 4.88 4.88
CA ASN A 115 -16.03 4.97 5.99
C ASN A 115 -15.73 6.10 7.00
N GLY A 116 -14.74 6.95 6.72
CA GLY A 116 -14.35 8.09 7.55
C GLY A 116 -13.42 7.76 8.70
N ARG A 117 -13.02 6.49 8.88
CA ARG A 117 -12.03 6.11 9.91
C ARG A 117 -10.65 6.66 9.55
N ARG A 118 -9.90 7.04 10.59
CA ARG A 118 -8.54 7.54 10.47
C ARG A 118 -7.57 6.67 11.25
N TYR A 119 -6.46 6.34 10.61
CA TYR A 119 -5.36 5.58 11.18
C TYR A 119 -4.08 6.40 11.12
N VAL A 120 -3.15 6.19 12.06
CA VAL A 120 -1.85 6.86 12.08
C VAL A 120 -0.76 5.82 12.32
N ASP A 121 0.26 5.81 11.48
CA ASP A 121 1.42 4.91 11.57
C ASP A 121 2.72 5.71 11.47
N GLY A 122 3.72 5.38 12.29
CA GLY A 122 5.01 6.08 12.33
C GLY A 122 5.60 6.18 13.74
N ASP A 123 6.82 6.69 13.83
CA ASP A 123 7.55 6.80 15.09
C ASP A 123 6.88 7.78 16.07
N GLY A 124 6.65 7.33 17.30
CA GLY A 124 6.20 8.19 18.40
C GLY A 124 4.70 8.47 18.46
N VAL A 125 3.85 7.46 18.24
CA VAL A 125 2.39 7.54 18.49
C VAL A 125 2.10 7.78 19.99
N MET A 126 2.23 9.03 20.44
CA MET A 126 1.69 9.63 21.67
C MET A 126 1.42 11.12 21.41
N PRO A 127 0.42 11.70 22.10
CA PRO A 127 -0.80 12.21 21.52
C PRO A 127 -0.61 13.52 20.75
N LEU A 128 -1.38 13.65 19.67
CA LEU A 128 -2.09 14.82 19.12
C LEU A 128 -2.03 16.15 19.92
N ARG A 129 -0.85 16.63 20.31
CA ARG A 129 -0.64 17.87 21.09
C ARG A 129 0.63 18.63 20.70
N GLY A 130 1.24 18.29 19.56
CA GLY A 130 2.23 19.13 18.88
C GLY A 130 1.65 19.63 17.56
N GLN A 131 1.79 20.92 17.26
CA GLN A 131 1.47 21.46 15.93
C GLN A 131 2.36 20.76 14.90
N TRP A 132 1.76 20.03 13.96
CA TRP A 132 2.47 19.53 12.79
C TRP A 132 3.07 20.72 12.04
N ILE A 133 4.36 20.62 11.70
CA ILE A 133 5.07 21.67 10.98
C ILE A 133 4.65 21.65 9.50
N SER A 134 4.39 20.46 8.95
CA SER A 134 3.89 20.33 7.59
C SER A 134 2.97 19.13 7.40
N ARG A 135 2.08 19.27 6.41
CA ARG A 135 1.17 18.24 5.91
C ARG A 135 1.34 18.16 4.41
N ARG A 136 1.65 16.97 3.89
CA ARG A 136 1.77 16.69 2.44
C ARG A 136 0.79 15.60 2.06
N VAL A 137 -0.13 15.90 1.14
CA VAL A 137 -1.01 14.88 0.53
C VAL A 137 -0.17 14.04 -0.43
N ILE A 138 -0.20 12.73 -0.25
CA ILE A 138 0.45 11.74 -1.13
C ILE A 138 -0.58 11.11 -2.06
N PHE A 139 -1.78 10.82 -1.54
CA PHE A 139 -2.87 10.21 -2.29
C PHE A 139 -4.20 10.80 -1.83
N GLN A 140 -5.10 10.98 -2.80
CA GLN A 140 -6.49 11.37 -2.58
C GLN A 140 -7.34 10.84 -3.74
N CYS A 141 -8.46 10.17 -3.44
CA CYS A 141 -9.42 9.70 -4.45
C CYS A 141 -10.38 10.81 -4.90
#